data_AF-A0A6J4XVS5-F1
#
_entry.id   AF-A0A6J4XVS5-F1
#
_cell.length_a   1.000
_cell.length_b   1.000
_cell.length_c   1.000
_cell.angle_alpha   90.00
_cell.angle_beta   90.00
_cell.angle_gamma   90.00
#
_symmetry.space_group_name_H-M   'P 1'
#
loop_
_entity.id
_entity.type
_entity.pdbx_description
1 polymer ?
#
loop_
_entity_poly.entity_id
_entity_poly.type
_entity_poly.pdbx_seq_one_letter_code
_entity_poly.pdbx_strand_id
1 'polypeptide(L)'
;MDTISAGMTMAFACECFEEGVITREDTGGIDLRFGDADLMLQLLEMTARREGFGDVLAEGSARLAKKWGIEDQPCCLTVKGQEIPMHDPRVKVGVGMGYAVSSYGADHMTAAHDPLFTDEASFMLKSLKPLGIYHPMHPTEITNDKVRSYQRLENLWRMMDALGLCVFGFAPRGVMTLDVMVQSLNAVTGWNASL
;
A
#
# COMPACT_ATOMS: atom_id res chain seq x y z
N MET A 1 -0.50 -9.22 13.76
CA MET A 1 -1.19 -9.50 12.48
C MET A 1 -1.21 -8.21 11.69
N ASP A 2 -0.83 -8.24 10.41
CA ASP A 2 -0.99 -7.06 9.55
C ASP A 2 -2.49 -6.86 9.24
N THR A 3 -3.00 -5.68 9.55
CA THR A 3 -4.41 -5.35 9.35
C THR A 3 -4.80 -5.29 7.88
N ILE A 4 -3.87 -4.94 6.98
CA ILE A 4 -4.14 -4.84 5.55
C ILE A 4 -4.34 -6.25 4.97
N SER A 5 -3.32 -7.10 5.09
CA SER A 5 -3.41 -8.48 4.62
C SER A 5 -4.53 -9.28 5.30
N ALA A 6 -4.76 -9.09 6.60
CA ALA A 6 -5.86 -9.76 7.29
C ALA A 6 -7.22 -9.37 6.70
N GLY A 7 -7.50 -8.07 6.58
CA GLY A 7 -8.76 -7.58 6.02
C GLY A 7 -8.96 -8.03 4.57
N MET A 8 -7.94 -7.91 3.74
CA MET A 8 -8.00 -8.30 2.33
C MET A 8 -8.14 -9.81 2.14
N THR A 9 -7.51 -10.63 2.98
CA THR A 9 -7.66 -12.10 2.91
C THR A 9 -9.07 -12.54 3.31
N MET A 10 -9.65 -11.93 4.35
CA MET A 10 -11.03 -12.19 4.74
C MET A 10 -12.02 -11.73 3.66
N ALA A 11 -11.80 -10.54 3.07
CA ALA A 11 -12.60 -10.04 1.97
C ALA A 11 -12.55 -10.97 0.74
N PHE A 12 -11.34 -11.44 0.38
CA PHE A 12 -11.14 -12.41 -0.69
C PHE A 12 -11.90 -13.73 -0.43
N ALA A 13 -11.88 -14.24 0.80
CA ALA A 13 -12.63 -15.44 1.16
C ALA A 13 -14.15 -15.23 1.09
N CYS A 14 -14.66 -14.07 1.53
CA CYS A 14 -16.07 -13.73 1.37
C CYS A 14 -16.48 -13.67 -0.11
N GLU A 15 -15.69 -13.01 -0.96
CA GLU A 15 -15.96 -12.94 -2.40
C GLU A 15 -15.93 -14.33 -3.06
N CYS A 16 -14.94 -15.16 -2.71
CA CYS A 16 -14.88 -16.55 -3.18
C CYS A 16 -16.09 -17.39 -2.74
N PHE A 17 -16.62 -17.13 -1.55
CA PHE A 17 -17.81 -17.82 -1.06
C PHE A 17 -19.08 -17.36 -1.78
N GLU A 18 -19.26 -16.05 -1.99
CA GLU A 18 -20.39 -15.49 -2.75
C GLU A 18 -20.40 -15.97 -4.20
N GLU A 19 -19.23 -16.11 -4.84
CA GLU A 19 -19.07 -16.64 -6.20
C GLU A 19 -19.07 -18.18 -6.27
N GLY A 20 -19.19 -18.87 -5.13
CA GLY A 20 -19.26 -20.33 -5.07
C GLY A 20 -17.94 -21.06 -5.36
N VAL A 21 -16.81 -20.37 -5.30
CA VAL A 21 -15.46 -20.97 -5.37
C VAL A 21 -15.17 -21.84 -4.15
N ILE A 22 -15.67 -21.40 -2.98
CA ILE A 22 -15.64 -22.18 -1.74
C ILE A 22 -17.05 -22.29 -1.16
N THR A 23 -17.28 -23.33 -0.37
CA THR A 23 -18.59 -23.69 0.16
C THR A 23 -18.60 -23.72 1.69
N ARG A 24 -19.79 -23.94 2.29
CA ARG A 24 -19.91 -24.14 3.74
C ARG A 24 -19.13 -25.36 4.23
N GLU A 25 -18.83 -26.33 3.38
CA GLU A 25 -18.00 -27.47 3.76
C GLU A 25 -16.55 -27.03 3.96
N ASP A 26 -16.02 -26.21 3.05
CA ASP A 26 -14.65 -25.67 3.10
C ASP A 26 -14.40 -24.77 4.31
N THR A 27 -15.46 -24.10 4.81
CA THR A 27 -15.39 -23.16 5.93
C THR A 27 -15.71 -23.79 7.29
N GLY A 28 -15.96 -25.10 7.35
CA GLY A 28 -16.38 -25.77 8.58
C GLY A 28 -17.77 -25.34 9.06
N GLY A 29 -18.65 -24.98 8.13
CA GLY A 29 -20.05 -24.59 8.37
C GLY A 29 -20.30 -23.09 8.50
N ILE A 30 -19.24 -22.28 8.49
CA ILE A 30 -19.34 -20.82 8.60
C ILE A 30 -19.89 -20.23 7.30
N ASP A 31 -20.94 -19.43 7.41
CA ASP A 31 -21.55 -18.72 6.28
C ASP A 31 -20.84 -17.38 6.09
N LEU A 32 -19.95 -17.29 5.09
CA LEU A 32 -19.16 -16.08 4.85
C LEU A 32 -20.00 -15.04 4.11
N ARG A 33 -19.99 -13.81 4.60
CA ARG A 33 -20.75 -12.69 4.01
C ARG A 33 -20.07 -11.36 4.30
N PHE A 34 -20.15 -10.44 3.34
CA PHE A 34 -19.75 -9.06 3.59
C PHE A 34 -20.69 -8.35 4.58
N GLY A 35 -20.16 -7.35 5.27
CA GLY A 35 -20.95 -6.47 6.14
C GLY A 35 -21.29 -7.03 7.52
N ASP A 36 -20.81 -8.23 7.87
CA ASP A 36 -21.01 -8.83 9.19
C ASP A 36 -19.79 -8.60 10.10
N ALA A 37 -19.92 -7.64 11.03
CA ALA A 37 -18.82 -7.25 11.91
C ALA A 37 -18.42 -8.35 12.91
N ASP A 38 -19.39 -9.08 13.47
CA ASP A 38 -19.13 -10.13 14.45
C ASP A 38 -18.42 -11.31 13.79
N LEU A 39 -18.83 -11.66 12.57
CA LEU A 39 -18.13 -12.64 11.75
C LEU A 39 -16.68 -12.23 11.49
N MET A 40 -16.43 -10.97 11.10
CA MET A 40 -15.05 -10.50 10.84
C MET A 40 -14.16 -10.61 12.09
N LEU A 41 -14.69 -10.28 13.27
CA LEU A 41 -13.96 -10.43 14.53
C LEU A 41 -13.67 -11.90 14.86
N GLN A 42 -14.65 -12.78 14.63
CA GLN A 42 -14.48 -14.22 14.80
C GLN A 42 -13.39 -14.77 13.87
N LEU A 43 -13.44 -14.43 12.57
CA LEU A 43 -12.46 -14.88 11.58
C LEU A 43 -11.06 -14.35 11.91
N LEU A 44 -10.94 -13.11 12.39
CA LEU A 44 -9.68 -12.53 12.82
C LEU A 44 -9.06 -13.31 13.98
N GLU A 45 -9.85 -13.65 15.00
CA GLU A 45 -9.40 -14.44 16.16
C GLU A 45 -8.99 -15.86 15.75
N MET A 46 -9.82 -16.54 14.94
CA MET A 46 -9.52 -17.86 14.39
C MET A 46 -8.24 -17.84 13.56
N THR A 47 -8.03 -16.81 12.74
CA THR A 47 -6.81 -16.63 11.93
C THR A 47 -5.58 -16.45 12.81
N ALA A 48 -5.69 -15.65 13.87
CA ALA A 48 -4.59 -15.41 14.80
C ALA A 48 -4.16 -16.69 15.53
N ARG A 49 -5.11 -17.60 15.80
CA ARG A 49 -4.89 -18.88 16.48
C ARG A 49 -4.67 -20.06 15.54
N ARG A 50 -4.84 -19.88 14.22
CA ARG A 50 -4.86 -20.95 13.21
C ARG A 50 -5.84 -22.07 13.57
N GLU A 51 -7.07 -21.70 13.93
CA GLU A 51 -8.13 -22.64 14.32
C GLU A 51 -9.17 -22.80 13.21
N GLY A 52 -9.44 -24.05 12.81
CA GLY A 52 -10.45 -24.36 11.77
C GLY A 52 -10.16 -23.62 10.46
N PHE A 53 -11.16 -22.91 9.93
CA PHE A 53 -10.99 -22.09 8.72
C PHE A 53 -9.97 -20.94 8.91
N GLY A 54 -9.66 -20.55 10.14
CA GLY A 54 -8.62 -19.58 10.43
C GLY A 54 -7.21 -20.04 10.03
N ASP A 55 -6.92 -21.34 10.05
CA ASP A 55 -5.64 -21.85 9.53
C ASP A 55 -5.52 -21.66 8.01
N VAL A 56 -6.64 -21.77 7.30
CA VAL A 56 -6.72 -21.48 5.86
C VAL A 56 -6.50 -20.00 5.61
N LEU A 57 -7.22 -19.12 6.31
CA LEU A 57 -7.06 -17.66 6.19
C LEU A 57 -5.65 -17.18 6.55
N ALA A 58 -4.95 -17.85 7.46
CA ALA A 58 -3.60 -17.47 7.87
C ALA A 58 -2.54 -17.61 6.75
N GLU A 59 -2.89 -18.26 5.64
CA GLU A 59 -2.02 -18.38 4.46
C GLU A 59 -2.06 -17.16 3.52
N GLY A 60 -3.02 -16.24 3.68
CA GLY A 60 -3.11 -15.06 2.82
C GLY A 60 -3.70 -15.34 1.44
N SER A 61 -4.23 -14.31 0.80
CA SER A 61 -5.05 -14.42 -0.41
C SER A 61 -4.29 -15.02 -1.59
N ALA A 62 -3.02 -14.68 -1.80
CA ALA A 62 -2.24 -15.22 -2.93
C ALA A 62 -2.05 -16.75 -2.87
N ARG A 63 -1.79 -17.29 -1.67
CA ARG A 63 -1.65 -18.75 -1.48
C ARG A 63 -3.00 -19.46 -1.56
N LEU A 64 -4.06 -18.82 -1.09
CA LEU A 64 -5.42 -19.34 -1.20
C LEU A 64 -5.92 -19.35 -2.64
N ALA A 65 -5.69 -18.28 -3.40
CA ALA A 65 -6.01 -18.22 -4.81
C ALA A 65 -5.33 -19.37 -5.58
N LYS A 66 -4.06 -19.64 -5.27
CA LYS A 66 -3.33 -20.79 -5.82
C LYS A 66 -3.88 -22.13 -5.40
N LYS A 67 -4.26 -22.28 -4.13
CA LYS A 67 -4.89 -23.50 -3.63
C LYS A 67 -6.21 -23.79 -4.33
N TRP A 68 -6.98 -22.75 -4.65
CA TRP A 68 -8.30 -22.85 -5.26
C TRP A 68 -8.28 -22.75 -6.80
N GLY A 69 -7.12 -22.58 -7.42
CA GLY A 69 -6.97 -22.52 -8.88
C GLY A 69 -7.58 -21.29 -9.52
N ILE A 70 -7.55 -20.15 -8.82
CA ILE A 70 -8.15 -18.87 -9.23
C ILE A 70 -7.15 -17.71 -9.20
N GLU A 71 -5.86 -17.99 -9.38
CA GLU A 71 -4.80 -16.95 -9.35
C GLU A 71 -5.03 -15.83 -10.37
N ASP A 72 -5.62 -16.16 -11.51
CA ASP A 72 -5.88 -15.23 -12.62
C ASP A 72 -7.26 -14.53 -12.50
N GLN A 73 -8.03 -14.78 -11.44
CA GLN A 73 -9.35 -14.17 -11.26
C GLN A 73 -9.24 -12.72 -10.73
N PRO A 74 -10.19 -11.82 -11.11
CA PRO A 74 -10.17 -10.43 -10.69
C PRO A 74 -10.18 -10.18 -9.17
N CYS A 75 -10.71 -11.13 -8.39
CA CYS A 75 -10.77 -11.06 -6.93
C CYS A 75 -9.39 -11.29 -6.27
N CYS A 76 -8.40 -11.86 -6.99
CA CYS A 76 -7.04 -12.04 -6.50
C CYS A 76 -6.26 -10.72 -6.53
N LEU A 77 -6.54 -9.84 -5.57
CA LEU A 77 -5.99 -8.49 -5.51
C LEU A 77 -4.62 -8.45 -4.79
N THR A 78 -3.62 -9.09 -5.39
CA THR A 78 -2.25 -9.14 -4.84
C THR A 78 -1.19 -8.75 -5.87
N VAL A 79 -0.06 -8.23 -5.38
CA VAL A 79 1.15 -8.02 -6.20
C VAL A 79 2.34 -8.64 -5.49
N LYS A 80 3.05 -9.54 -6.16
CA LYS A 80 4.15 -10.35 -5.59
C LYS A 80 3.74 -11.11 -4.31
N GLY A 81 2.47 -11.50 -4.23
CA GLY A 81 1.92 -12.22 -3.08
C GLY A 81 1.47 -11.36 -1.89
N GLN A 82 1.64 -10.04 -1.97
CA GLN A 82 1.17 -9.09 -0.96
C GLN A 82 -0.18 -8.49 -1.38
N GLU A 83 -1.16 -8.48 -0.49
CA GLU A 83 -2.46 -7.84 -0.69
C GLU A 83 -2.34 -6.34 -0.96
N ILE A 84 -3.17 -5.81 -1.87
CA ILE A 84 -3.20 -4.36 -2.10
C ILE A 84 -3.73 -3.61 -0.87
N PRO A 85 -3.17 -2.43 -0.54
CA PRO A 85 -3.69 -1.59 0.54
C PRO A 85 -4.90 -0.76 0.09
N MET A 86 -5.46 0.03 1.02
CA MET A 86 -6.72 0.80 0.86
C MET A 86 -6.59 2.04 -0.06
N HIS A 87 -5.96 1.89 -1.22
CA HIS A 87 -5.98 2.91 -2.27
C HIS A 87 -6.18 2.28 -3.63
N ASP A 88 -7.22 2.76 -4.32
CA ASP A 88 -7.59 2.30 -5.64
C ASP A 88 -6.63 2.87 -6.71
N PRO A 89 -5.83 2.02 -7.38
CA PRO A 89 -4.86 2.47 -8.36
C PRO A 89 -5.52 3.02 -9.63
N ARG A 90 -6.81 2.77 -9.87
CA ARG A 90 -7.56 3.30 -11.03
C ARG A 90 -7.72 4.82 -10.98
N VAL A 91 -7.70 5.40 -9.79
CA VAL A 91 -7.83 6.86 -9.58
C VAL A 91 -6.54 7.51 -9.05
N LYS A 92 -5.48 6.72 -8.82
CA LYS A 92 -4.17 7.15 -8.34
C LYS A 92 -3.07 6.34 -9.03
N VAL A 93 -2.81 6.61 -10.31
CA VAL A 93 -1.94 5.75 -11.13
C VAL A 93 -0.49 5.68 -10.65
N GLY A 94 0.02 6.71 -9.98
CA GLY A 94 1.35 6.69 -9.34
C GLY A 94 1.42 5.71 -8.15
N VAL A 95 0.33 5.56 -7.39
CA VAL A 95 0.23 4.52 -6.36
C VAL A 95 0.19 3.14 -7.01
N GLY A 96 -0.56 2.99 -8.10
CA GLY A 96 -0.59 1.75 -8.88
C GLY A 96 0.78 1.34 -9.44
N MET A 97 1.54 2.31 -9.96
CA MET A 97 2.93 2.10 -10.36
C MET A 97 3.78 1.63 -9.16
N GLY A 98 3.61 2.25 -7.99
CA GLY A 98 4.28 1.83 -6.76
C GLY A 98 3.98 0.38 -6.37
N TYR A 99 2.72 -0.06 -6.45
CA TYR A 99 2.37 -1.45 -6.21
C TYR A 99 3.11 -2.40 -7.17
N ALA A 100 3.14 -2.05 -8.46
CA ALA A 100 3.76 -2.88 -9.48
C ALA A 100 5.28 -3.02 -9.31
N VAL A 101 5.98 -1.95 -8.97
CA VAL A 101 7.47 -1.92 -8.96
C VAL A 101 8.09 -2.15 -7.58
N SER A 102 7.34 -2.00 -6.49
CA SER A 102 7.82 -2.28 -5.13
C SER A 102 8.50 -3.64 -5.03
N SER A 103 9.66 -3.70 -4.36
CA SER A 103 10.48 -4.92 -4.27
C SER A 103 9.86 -6.03 -3.42
N TYR A 104 8.91 -5.68 -2.55
CA TYR A 104 8.28 -6.59 -1.58
C TYR A 104 6.78 -6.78 -1.77
N GLY A 105 6.21 -6.25 -2.86
CA GLY A 105 4.78 -6.37 -3.18
C GLY A 105 4.00 -5.07 -2.96
N ALA A 106 2.67 -5.14 -3.07
CA ALA A 106 1.82 -3.97 -3.04
C ALA A 106 1.93 -3.19 -1.72
N ASP A 107 2.46 -1.97 -1.79
CA ASP A 107 2.54 -1.05 -0.66
C ASP A 107 2.33 0.39 -1.13
N HIS A 108 1.57 1.14 -0.34
CA HIS A 108 1.25 2.55 -0.55
C HIS A 108 2.29 3.49 0.07
N MET A 109 3.23 2.97 0.85
CA MET A 109 4.30 3.72 1.50
C MET A 109 5.61 3.65 0.71
N THR A 110 5.54 3.50 -0.61
CA THR A 110 6.70 3.51 -1.51
C THR A 110 7.10 4.92 -1.94
N ALA A 111 6.14 5.83 -2.05
CA ALA A 111 6.34 7.21 -2.46
C ALA A 111 5.16 8.09 -2.02
N ALA A 112 5.29 9.41 -2.16
CA ALA A 112 4.17 10.34 -1.98
C ALA A 112 3.06 10.05 -3.01
N HIS A 113 1.79 10.13 -2.59
CA HIS A 113 0.67 9.85 -3.48
C HIS A 113 0.37 11.04 -4.39
N ASP A 114 0.08 10.76 -5.66
CA ASP A 114 -0.24 11.77 -6.69
C ASP A 114 -1.23 12.86 -6.26
N PRO A 115 -2.34 12.56 -5.55
CA PRO A 115 -3.30 13.60 -5.15
C PRO A 115 -2.72 14.71 -4.27
N LEU A 116 -1.55 14.49 -3.65
CA LEU A 116 -0.90 15.51 -2.83
C LEU A 116 -0.38 16.69 -3.67
N PHE A 117 -0.05 16.49 -4.94
CA PHE A 117 0.63 17.49 -5.76
C PHE A 117 -0.08 17.77 -7.09
N THR A 118 -1.42 17.70 -7.07
CA THR A 118 -2.29 18.07 -8.21
C THR A 118 -2.60 19.56 -8.28
N ASP A 119 -2.42 20.30 -7.18
CA ASP A 119 -2.66 21.74 -7.09
C ASP A 119 -1.32 22.50 -7.06
N GLU A 120 -1.14 23.44 -8.00
CA GLU A 120 0.05 24.26 -8.11
C GLU A 120 0.27 25.17 -6.88
N ALA A 121 -0.81 25.60 -6.24
CA ALA A 121 -0.75 26.45 -5.06
C ALA A 121 -0.43 25.66 -3.78
N SER A 122 -0.55 24.32 -3.80
CA SER A 122 -0.40 23.47 -2.62
C SER A 122 1.00 23.57 -2.00
N PHE A 123 1.03 23.52 -0.66
CA PHE A 123 2.29 23.39 0.07
C PHE A 123 3.08 22.15 -0.38
N MET A 124 2.37 21.04 -0.59
CA MET A 124 2.96 19.76 -0.97
C MET A 124 3.71 19.85 -2.30
N LEU A 125 3.11 20.40 -3.37
CA LEU A 125 3.86 20.58 -4.63
C LEU A 125 5.02 21.56 -4.46
N LYS A 126 4.81 22.70 -3.78
CA LYS A 126 5.87 23.70 -3.55
C LYS A 126 7.07 23.09 -2.82
N SER A 127 6.83 22.19 -1.87
CA SER A 127 7.87 21.49 -1.12
C SER A 127 8.70 20.50 -1.94
N LEU A 128 8.23 20.11 -3.13
CA LEU A 128 8.90 19.20 -4.05
C LEU A 128 9.77 19.89 -5.09
N LYS A 129 9.73 21.22 -5.19
CA LYS A 129 10.57 22.00 -6.11
C LYS A 129 12.08 21.73 -5.95
N PRO A 130 12.63 21.56 -4.72
CA PRO A 130 14.02 21.17 -4.54
C PRO A 130 14.38 19.82 -5.20
N LEU A 131 13.42 18.90 -5.32
CA LEU A 131 13.60 17.61 -6.00
C LEU A 131 13.34 17.70 -7.51
N GLY A 132 13.19 18.91 -8.05
CA GLY A 132 12.95 19.15 -9.47
C GLY A 132 11.56 18.76 -9.96
N ILE A 133 10.56 18.70 -9.07
CA ILE A 133 9.15 18.47 -9.42
C ILE A 133 8.43 19.83 -9.32
N TYR A 134 8.20 20.45 -10.47
CA TYR A 134 7.76 21.86 -10.53
C TYR A 134 6.29 22.05 -10.87
N HIS A 135 5.69 21.08 -11.55
CA HIS A 135 4.35 21.22 -12.13
C HIS A 135 3.39 20.20 -11.53
N PRO A 136 2.11 20.55 -11.40
CA PRO A 136 1.09 19.61 -10.98
C PRO A 136 0.93 18.49 -12.00
N MET A 137 0.53 17.31 -11.54
CA MET A 137 0.27 16.16 -12.40
C MET A 137 -1.10 15.58 -12.07
N HIS A 138 -1.91 15.31 -13.10
CA HIS A 138 -3.23 14.74 -12.90
C HIS A 138 -3.14 13.32 -12.30
N PRO A 139 -3.96 12.93 -11.31
CA PRO A 139 -3.77 11.68 -10.57
C PRO A 139 -4.08 10.41 -11.38
N THR A 140 -4.78 10.53 -12.51
CA THR A 140 -5.11 9.39 -13.40
C THR A 140 -4.26 9.31 -14.67
N GLU A 141 -3.37 10.27 -14.91
CA GLU A 141 -2.57 10.29 -16.14
C GLU A 141 -1.18 9.69 -15.89
N ILE A 142 -0.74 8.80 -16.79
CA ILE A 142 0.62 8.26 -16.79
C ILE A 142 1.43 9.03 -17.82
N THR A 143 2.31 9.90 -17.34
CA THR A 143 3.21 10.70 -18.17
C THR A 143 4.67 10.39 -17.83
N ASN A 144 5.61 10.73 -18.71
CA ASN A 144 7.04 10.59 -18.42
C ASN A 144 7.45 11.39 -17.18
N ASP A 145 6.85 12.55 -16.94
CA ASP A 145 7.13 13.37 -15.77
C ASP A 145 6.61 12.73 -14.48
N LYS A 146 5.48 12.00 -14.53
CA LYS A 146 5.00 11.21 -13.40
C LYS A 146 5.95 10.06 -13.08
N VAL A 147 6.43 9.33 -14.09
CA VAL A 147 7.39 8.23 -13.89
C VAL A 147 8.69 8.75 -13.26
N ARG A 148 9.22 9.86 -13.77
CA ARG A 148 10.41 10.52 -13.19
C ARG A 148 10.17 11.01 -11.77
N SER A 149 9.00 11.60 -11.50
CA SER A 149 8.64 12.09 -10.17
C SER A 149 8.52 10.95 -9.17
N TYR A 150 7.87 9.85 -9.55
CA TYR A 150 7.79 8.64 -8.72
C TYR A 150 9.19 8.12 -8.36
N GLN A 151 10.09 7.98 -9.33
CA GLN A 151 11.45 7.50 -9.07
C GLN A 151 12.19 8.37 -8.03
N ARG A 152 12.06 9.70 -8.14
CA ARG A 152 12.68 10.64 -7.19
C ARG A 152 12.04 10.54 -5.80
N LEU A 153 10.72 10.43 -5.75
CA LEU A 153 9.98 10.29 -4.49
C LEU A 153 10.26 8.94 -3.82
N GLU A 154 10.37 7.86 -4.57
CA GLU A 154 10.74 6.55 -4.06
C GLU A 154 12.16 6.58 -3.47
N ASN A 155 13.13 7.18 -4.15
CA ASN A 155 14.48 7.37 -3.62
C ASN A 155 14.47 8.18 -2.31
N LEU A 156 13.66 9.24 -2.23
CA LEU A 156 13.49 10.01 -1.00
C LEU A 156 12.91 9.15 0.13
N TRP A 157 11.87 8.36 -0.15
CA TRP A 157 11.26 7.45 0.82
C TRP A 157 12.26 6.44 1.36
N ARG A 158 13.00 5.77 0.47
CA ARG A 158 14.02 4.79 0.85
C ARG A 158 15.18 5.42 1.62
N MET A 159 15.57 6.65 1.29
CA MET A 159 16.54 7.41 2.07
C MET A 159 16.01 7.71 3.47
N MET A 160 14.76 8.19 3.60
CA MET A 160 14.14 8.43 4.91
C MET A 160 14.07 7.13 5.74
N ASP A 161 13.66 6.01 5.14
CA ASP A 161 13.64 4.70 5.79
C ASP A 161 15.04 4.30 6.31
N ALA A 162 16.08 4.47 5.48
CA ALA A 162 17.46 4.14 5.86
C ALA A 162 18.02 5.05 6.97
N LEU A 163 17.57 6.30 7.04
CA LEU A 163 17.94 7.27 8.06
C LEU A 163 17.07 7.18 9.33
N GLY A 164 16.04 6.32 9.34
CA GLY A 164 15.07 6.21 10.44
C GLY A 164 14.17 7.44 10.59
N LEU A 165 13.97 8.21 9.52
CA LEU A 165 13.14 9.40 9.51
C LEU A 165 11.69 9.05 9.18
N CYS A 166 10.75 9.59 9.96
CA CYS A 166 9.34 9.40 9.66
C CYS A 166 8.90 10.25 8.48
N VAL A 167 8.28 9.62 7.48
CA VAL A 167 7.71 10.30 6.30
C VAL A 167 6.55 11.25 6.64
N PHE A 168 5.97 11.15 7.84
CA PHE A 168 4.98 12.12 8.33
C PHE A 168 5.60 13.36 8.97
N GLY A 169 6.90 13.35 9.24
CA GLY A 169 7.61 14.54 9.70
C GLY A 169 7.92 15.49 8.55
N PHE A 170 8.52 14.96 7.48
CA PHE A 170 9.05 15.75 6.37
C PHE A 170 8.14 15.75 5.15
N ALA A 171 8.19 16.85 4.41
CA ALA A 171 7.56 17.03 3.12
C ALA A 171 7.99 15.94 2.12
N PRO A 172 7.13 15.59 1.15
CA PRO A 172 5.84 16.20 0.81
C PRO A 172 4.65 15.60 1.57
N ARG A 173 4.87 14.71 2.53
CA ARG A 173 3.77 14.09 3.28
C ARG A 173 3.55 14.77 4.63
N GLY A 174 4.63 15.13 5.32
CA GLY A 174 4.64 15.94 6.53
C GLY A 174 4.70 17.44 6.26
N VAL A 175 5.02 18.21 7.30
CA VAL A 175 5.01 19.68 7.28
C VAL A 175 6.40 20.31 7.38
N MET A 176 7.42 19.56 7.81
CA MET A 176 8.80 20.06 7.83
C MET A 176 9.37 20.03 6.42
N THR A 177 10.04 21.09 5.99
CA THR A 177 10.61 21.15 4.63
C THR A 177 11.79 20.19 4.48
N LEU A 178 12.13 19.88 3.22
CA LEU A 178 13.33 19.08 2.91
C LEU A 178 14.62 19.78 3.34
N ASP A 179 14.65 21.12 3.36
CA ASP A 179 15.80 21.86 3.89
C ASP A 179 15.99 21.61 5.39
N VAL A 180 14.90 21.57 6.17
CA VAL A 180 14.95 21.23 7.60
C VAL A 180 15.43 19.79 7.79
N MET A 181 15.04 18.86 6.91
CA MET A 181 15.56 17.49 6.91
C MET A 181 17.08 17.46 6.74
N VAL A 182 17.60 18.16 5.73
CA VAL A 182 19.05 18.23 5.46
C VAL A 182 19.82 18.92 6.59
N GLN A 183 19.29 20.03 7.11
CA GLN A 183 19.88 20.72 8.27
C GLN A 183 19.95 19.81 9.49
N SER A 184 18.87 19.06 9.76
CA SER A 184 18.82 18.09 10.86
C SER A 184 19.83 16.97 10.66
N LEU A 185 19.93 16.43 9.44
CA LEU A 185 20.88 15.38 9.10
C LEU A 185 22.32 15.85 9.31
N ASN A 186 22.68 17.02 8.77
CA ASN A 186 24.02 17.59 8.89
C ASN A 186 24.37 17.91 10.34
N ALA A 187 23.42 18.46 11.12
CA ALA A 187 23.63 18.78 12.52
C ALA A 187 23.89 17.54 13.39
N VAL A 188 23.19 16.43 13.12
CA VAL A 188 23.32 15.18 13.89
C VAL A 188 24.54 14.37 13.46
N THR A 189 24.81 14.28 12.16
CA THR A 189 25.83 13.38 11.60
C THR A 189 27.19 14.05 11.37
N GLY A 190 27.23 15.38 11.31
CA GLY A 190 28.40 16.14 10.85
C GLY A 190 28.67 16.04 9.36
N TRP A 191 27.76 15.45 8.57
CA TRP A 191 27.87 15.37 7.12
C TRP A 191 27.69 16.73 6.45
N ASN A 192 28.13 16.81 5.19
CA ASN A 192 27.87 17.93 4.29
C ASN A 192 26.90 17.50 3.17
N ALA A 193 25.69 17.06 3.56
CA ALA A 193 24.66 16.63 2.61
C ALA A 193 23.92 17.83 1.99
N SER A 194 23.37 17.62 0.79
CA SER A 194 22.50 18.54 0.07
C SER A 194 21.33 17.80 -0.56
N LEU A 195 20.33 18.57 -1.04
CA LEU A 195 19.27 18.07 -1.91
C LEU A 195 19.76 17.90 -3.36
#